data_AF-A0A421B8N2-F1
#
_entry.id   AF-A0A421B8N2-F1
#
_cell.length_a   1.000
_cell.length_b   1.000
_cell.length_c   1.000
_cell.angle_alpha   90.00
_cell.angle_beta   90.00
_cell.angle_gamma   90.00
#
_symmetry.space_group_name_H-M   'P 1'
#
loop_
_entity.id
_entity.type
_entity.pdbx_description
1 polymer ?
#
loop_
_entity_poly.entity_id
_entity_poly.type
_entity_poly.pdbx_seq_one_letter_code
_entity_poly.pdbx_strand_id
1 'polypeptide(L)'
;MVPLPEGLAGAPWKLLYVGIAPKPAPLNGARPSKRTIRHRVREHLKRNAEASTLRLTLGCLLADQLGLELRRVGSGNRLTFVHGEQVLNKWLDAHARVSYLAVESPREVEKAVIEREYLPLNLSDNRHNPFFEELTRIRKDAKAAARALPVLPNPSGRGTAKR
;
A
#
# COMPACT_ATOMS: atom_id res chain seq x y z
N MET A 1 -26.37 5.16 -7.71
CA MET A 1 -25.53 5.75 -6.65
C MET A 1 -25.49 4.72 -5.53
N VAL A 2 -24.38 4.00 -5.33
CA VAL A 2 -24.29 3.04 -4.22
C VAL A 2 -24.01 3.88 -2.98
N PRO A 3 -24.93 3.98 -2.01
CA PRO A 3 -24.69 4.75 -0.81
C PRO A 3 -23.47 4.17 -0.09
N LEU A 4 -22.56 5.05 0.35
CA LEU A 4 -21.52 4.65 1.28
C LEU A 4 -22.19 4.01 2.50
N PRO A 5 -21.65 2.92 3.07
CA PRO A 5 -22.21 2.29 4.26
C PRO A 5 -22.44 3.35 5.35
N GLU A 6 -23.58 3.28 6.04
CA GLU A 6 -24.11 4.28 7.00
C GLU A 6 -23.14 4.67 8.14
N GLY A 7 -21.96 4.05 8.25
CA GLY A 7 -20.88 4.44 9.18
C GLY A 7 -19.83 5.43 8.63
N LEU A 8 -19.91 5.86 7.36
CA LEU A 8 -18.97 6.84 6.78
C LEU A 8 -19.56 8.25 6.65
N ALA A 9 -20.89 8.39 6.71
CA ALA A 9 -21.55 9.68 6.74
C ALA A 9 -21.53 10.22 8.19
N GLY A 10 -20.64 11.17 8.48
CA GLY A 10 -20.56 11.87 9.78
C GLY A 10 -19.41 11.43 10.71
N ALA A 11 -18.58 10.49 10.31
CA ALA A 11 -17.39 10.12 11.08
C ALA A 11 -16.20 11.08 10.75
N PRO A 12 -15.28 11.37 11.69
CA PRO A 12 -14.11 12.26 11.46
C PRO A 12 -13.06 11.69 10.49
N TRP A 13 -13.41 10.65 9.73
CA TRP A 13 -12.50 9.87 8.90
C TRP A 13 -12.75 10.18 7.43
N LYS A 14 -11.66 10.41 6.68
CA LYS A 14 -11.70 10.59 5.23
C LYS A 14 -11.25 9.31 4.53
N LEU A 15 -11.89 8.99 3.41
CA LEU A 15 -11.43 7.93 2.53
C LEU A 15 -10.19 8.45 1.77
N LEU A 16 -9.03 7.81 1.98
CA LEU A 16 -7.77 8.21 1.36
C LEU A 16 -7.22 7.16 0.37
N TYR A 17 -7.72 5.93 0.48
CA TYR A 17 -7.26 4.80 -0.33
C TYR A 17 -8.39 3.80 -0.57
N VAL A 18 -8.46 3.26 -1.79
CA VAL A 18 -9.32 2.12 -2.14
C VAL A 18 -8.50 1.01 -2.81
N GLY A 19 -8.90 -0.24 -2.60
CA GLY A 19 -8.27 -1.40 -3.20
C GLY A 19 -9.20 -2.59 -3.30
N ILE A 20 -8.96 -3.49 -4.25
CA ILE A 20 -9.82 -4.67 -4.49
C ILE A 20 -9.19 -6.02 -4.17
N ALA A 21 -10.05 -7.01 -3.92
CA ALA A 21 -9.73 -8.42 -3.93
C ALA A 21 -10.90 -9.24 -4.51
N PRO A 22 -10.64 -10.25 -5.36
CA PRO A 22 -9.35 -10.53 -6.00
C PRO A 22 -8.99 -9.43 -7.03
N LYS A 23 -7.73 -9.43 -7.49
CA LYS A 23 -7.37 -8.64 -8.69
C LYS A 23 -7.95 -9.31 -9.94
N PRO A 24 -8.21 -8.54 -11.00
CA PRO A 24 -8.62 -9.09 -12.29
C PRO A 24 -7.65 -10.15 -12.78
N ALA A 25 -8.15 -11.12 -13.53
CA ALA A 25 -7.30 -12.08 -14.22
C ALA A 25 -6.29 -11.34 -15.11
N PRO A 26 -5.00 -11.68 -15.06
CA PRO A 26 -4.01 -11.13 -15.97
C PRO A 26 -4.38 -11.38 -17.44
N LEU A 27 -4.11 -10.42 -18.32
CA LEU A 27 -4.39 -10.53 -19.76
C LEU A 27 -3.54 -11.61 -20.46
N ASN A 28 -2.44 -12.03 -19.84
CA ASN A 28 -1.52 -13.04 -20.38
C ASN A 28 -1.98 -14.50 -20.10
N GLY A 29 -3.25 -14.70 -19.73
CA GLY A 29 -3.80 -16.04 -19.46
C GLY A 29 -3.36 -16.69 -18.16
N ALA A 30 -2.61 -15.98 -17.31
CA ALA A 30 -2.22 -16.51 -16.01
C ALA A 30 -3.45 -16.71 -15.09
N ARG A 31 -3.34 -17.66 -14.15
CA ARG A 31 -4.44 -18.02 -13.25
C ARG A 31 -4.94 -16.79 -12.45
N PRO A 32 -6.26 -16.64 -12.27
CA PRO A 32 -6.84 -15.59 -11.44
C PRO A 32 -6.30 -15.61 -10.01
N SER A 33 -6.22 -14.43 -9.39
CA SER A 33 -5.78 -14.31 -8.00
C SER A 33 -6.80 -14.96 -7.06
N LYS A 34 -6.34 -15.85 -6.17
CA LYS A 34 -7.15 -16.39 -5.06
C LYS A 34 -7.14 -15.50 -3.80
N ARG A 35 -6.58 -14.29 -3.90
CA ARG A 35 -6.51 -13.37 -2.74
C ARG A 35 -7.89 -12.84 -2.40
N THR A 36 -8.13 -12.71 -1.10
CA THR A 36 -9.40 -12.25 -0.52
C THR A 36 -9.19 -10.92 0.18
N ILE A 37 -10.28 -10.26 0.58
CA ILE A 37 -10.22 -9.03 1.39
C ILE A 37 -9.42 -9.26 2.67
N ARG A 38 -9.61 -10.40 3.37
CA ARG A 38 -8.82 -10.75 4.56
C ARG A 38 -7.30 -10.74 4.28
N HIS A 39 -6.88 -11.27 3.13
CA HIS A 39 -5.47 -11.24 2.73
C HIS A 39 -4.96 -9.81 2.52
N ARG A 40 -5.73 -8.97 1.81
CA ARG A 40 -5.39 -7.55 1.54
C ARG A 40 -5.28 -6.73 2.82
N VAL A 41 -6.26 -6.84 3.71
CA VAL A 41 -6.24 -6.12 4.99
C VAL A 41 -5.00 -6.50 5.81
N ARG A 42 -4.68 -7.80 5.88
CA ARG A 42 -3.45 -8.26 6.54
C ARG A 42 -2.18 -7.71 5.88
N GLU A 43 -2.12 -7.70 4.55
CA GLU A 43 -0.98 -7.15 3.80
C GLU A 43 -0.74 -5.67 4.11
N HIS A 44 -1.79 -4.85 4.12
CA HIS A 44 -1.68 -3.42 4.38
C HIS A 44 -1.38 -3.08 5.84
N LEU A 45 -2.03 -3.76 6.79
CA LEU A 45 -1.93 -3.37 8.20
C LEU A 45 -0.80 -4.05 8.96
N LYS A 46 -0.32 -5.22 8.51
CA LYS A 46 0.64 -6.03 9.30
C LYS A 46 1.93 -6.43 8.59
N ARG A 47 2.00 -6.33 7.25
CA ARG A 47 3.21 -6.74 6.52
C ARG A 47 4.17 -5.57 6.32
N ASN A 48 4.88 -5.53 5.20
CA ASN A 48 5.92 -4.55 4.91
C ASN A 48 5.66 -3.83 3.58
N ALA A 49 6.43 -2.78 3.32
CA ALA A 49 6.33 -1.97 2.10
C ALA A 49 6.45 -2.79 0.81
N GLU A 50 7.30 -3.82 0.81
CA GLU A 50 7.45 -4.76 -0.32
C GLU A 50 6.12 -5.43 -0.70
N ALA A 51 5.34 -5.85 0.30
CA ALA A 51 4.09 -6.57 0.09
C ALA A 51 2.88 -5.65 -0.19
N SER A 52 3.02 -4.34 -0.01
CA SER A 52 1.89 -3.41 -0.03
C SER A 52 2.29 -2.04 -0.59
N THR A 53 1.75 -1.70 -1.76
CA THR A 53 1.91 -0.38 -2.37
C THR A 53 1.41 0.76 -1.48
N LEU A 54 0.31 0.56 -0.73
CA LEU A 54 -0.18 1.54 0.25
C LEU A 54 0.89 1.85 1.30
N ARG A 55 1.38 0.83 2.00
CA ARG A 55 2.48 0.96 2.99
C ARG A 55 3.72 1.63 2.43
N LEU A 56 4.18 1.22 1.24
CA LEU A 56 5.33 1.86 0.59
C LEU A 56 5.09 3.36 0.42
N THR A 57 3.92 3.72 -0.12
CA THR A 57 3.54 5.11 -0.38
C THR A 57 3.44 5.91 0.92
N LEU A 58 2.71 5.40 1.90
CA LEU A 58 2.50 6.06 3.19
C LEU A 58 3.80 6.20 3.98
N GLY A 59 4.64 5.18 4.01
CA GLY A 59 5.92 5.24 4.70
C GLY A 59 6.91 6.21 4.04
N CYS A 60 6.86 6.38 2.71
CA CYS A 60 7.64 7.42 2.04
C CYS A 60 7.12 8.83 2.38
N LEU A 61 5.80 9.01 2.45
CA LEU A 61 5.18 10.30 2.79
C LEU A 61 5.48 10.72 4.24
N LEU A 62 5.50 9.76 5.16
CA LEU A 62 5.72 9.99 6.59
C LEU A 62 7.18 9.78 7.01
N ALA A 63 8.11 9.66 6.06
CA ALA A 63 9.48 9.25 6.33
C ALA A 63 10.16 10.16 7.36
N ASP A 64 10.12 11.47 7.14
CA ASP A 64 10.76 12.45 8.03
C ASP A 64 10.07 12.50 9.39
N GLN A 65 8.73 12.49 9.42
CA GLN A 65 7.95 12.58 10.66
C GLN A 65 8.14 11.35 11.56
N LEU A 66 8.28 10.16 10.98
CA LEU A 66 8.36 8.89 11.72
C LEU A 66 9.78 8.32 11.77
N GLY A 67 10.78 9.02 11.22
CA GLY A 67 12.16 8.54 11.14
C GLY A 67 12.30 7.24 10.33
N LEU A 68 11.56 7.10 9.22
CA LEU A 68 11.59 5.91 8.37
C LEU A 68 12.61 6.09 7.25
N GLU A 69 13.37 5.03 6.97
CA GLU A 69 14.29 4.98 5.84
C GLU A 69 13.96 3.77 4.98
N LEU A 70 13.67 3.99 3.70
CA LEU A 70 13.43 2.89 2.76
C LEU A 70 14.77 2.24 2.41
N ARG A 71 14.87 0.91 2.54
CA ARG A 71 16.13 0.17 2.32
C ARG A 71 15.94 -1.05 1.44
N ARG A 72 16.97 -1.34 0.65
CA ARG A 72 17.13 -2.61 -0.03
C ARG A 72 17.53 -3.68 0.98
N VAL A 73 16.91 -4.85 0.93
CA VAL A 73 17.18 -5.96 1.87
C VAL A 73 17.42 -7.29 1.15
N GLY A 74 18.15 -8.19 1.80
CA GLY A 74 18.38 -9.57 1.33
C GLY A 74 19.19 -9.60 0.03
N SER A 75 18.58 -10.07 -1.06
CA SER A 75 19.21 -10.07 -2.40
C SER A 75 19.33 -8.68 -3.03
N GLY A 76 18.83 -7.62 -2.38
CA GLY A 76 18.87 -6.24 -2.88
C GLY A 76 17.66 -5.85 -3.74
N ASN A 77 16.83 -6.81 -4.15
CA ASN A 77 15.65 -6.55 -4.98
C ASN A 77 14.44 -6.06 -4.18
N ARG A 78 14.38 -6.38 -2.88
CA ARG A 78 13.24 -6.07 -2.01
C ARG A 78 13.44 -4.75 -1.31
N LEU A 79 12.39 -3.95 -1.18
CA LEU A 79 12.40 -2.66 -0.50
C LEU A 79 11.49 -2.70 0.74
N THR A 80 12.03 -2.36 1.91
CA THR A 80 11.27 -2.27 3.16
C THR A 80 11.74 -1.10 4.01
N PHE A 81 10.97 -0.72 5.02
CA PHE A 81 11.41 0.22 6.05
C PHE A 81 12.19 -0.45 7.20
N VAL A 82 12.63 -1.71 7.01
CA VAL A 82 13.36 -2.51 8.02
C VAL A 82 12.65 -2.49 9.39
N HIS A 83 13.28 -1.96 10.44
CA HIS A 83 12.69 -1.82 11.77
C HIS A 83 11.56 -0.78 11.80
N GLY A 84 11.61 0.22 10.91
CA GLY A 84 10.56 1.22 10.72
C GLY A 84 9.21 0.65 10.28
N GLU A 85 9.14 -0.60 9.78
CA GLU A 85 7.85 -1.27 9.52
C GLU A 85 7.01 -1.42 10.80
N GLN A 86 7.66 -1.59 11.96
CA GLN A 86 6.96 -1.66 13.25
C GLN A 86 6.44 -0.29 13.69
N VAL A 87 7.20 0.78 13.42
CA VAL A 87 6.76 2.16 13.66
C VAL A 87 5.54 2.48 12.79
N LEU A 88 5.61 2.14 11.50
CA LEU A 88 4.49 2.31 10.57
C LEU A 88 3.26 1.47 10.97
N ASN A 89 3.45 0.26 11.51
CA ASN A 89 2.35 -0.54 12.05
C ASN A 89 1.63 0.16 13.20
N LYS A 90 2.38 0.67 14.19
CA LYS A 90 1.81 1.41 15.33
C LYS A 90 1.08 2.67 14.87
N TRP A 91 1.65 3.38 13.90
CA TRP A 91 1.02 4.57 13.32
C TRP A 91 -0.30 4.23 12.62
N LEU A 92 -0.32 3.18 11.79
CA LEU A 92 -1.54 2.71 11.11
C LEU A 92 -2.60 2.24 12.11
N ASP A 93 -2.21 1.55 13.18
CA ASP A 93 -3.15 1.09 14.21
C ASP A 93 -3.88 2.27 14.89
N ALA A 94 -3.15 3.33 15.19
CA ALA A 94 -3.71 4.55 15.78
C ALA A 94 -4.58 5.35 14.79
N HIS A 95 -4.12 5.52 13.54
CA HIS A 95 -4.66 6.53 12.62
C HIS A 95 -5.44 5.98 11.42
N ALA A 96 -5.45 4.67 11.18
CA ALA A 96 -6.17 4.09 10.05
C ALA A 96 -7.42 3.36 10.51
N ARG A 97 -8.48 3.47 9.71
CA ARG A 97 -9.68 2.64 9.80
C ARG A 97 -9.90 1.97 8.46
N VAL A 98 -10.40 0.74 8.48
CA VAL A 98 -10.64 -0.06 7.28
C VAL A 98 -12.09 -0.49 7.25
N SER A 99 -12.75 -0.24 6.12
CA SER A 99 -14.05 -0.78 5.77
C SER A 99 -13.93 -1.62 4.51
N TYR A 100 -14.87 -2.54 4.29
CA TYR A 100 -14.93 -3.37 3.09
C TYR A 100 -16.37 -3.62 2.70
N LEU A 101 -16.59 -3.77 1.39
CA LEU A 101 -17.89 -4.07 0.80
C LEU A 101 -17.71 -5.23 -0.20
N ALA A 102 -18.60 -6.22 -0.12
CA ALA A 102 -18.67 -7.28 -1.11
C ALA A 102 -19.48 -6.79 -2.32
N VAL A 103 -18.90 -6.92 -3.51
CA VAL A 103 -19.51 -6.50 -4.77
C VAL A 103 -19.16 -7.52 -5.86
N GLU A 104 -20.04 -7.66 -6.84
CA GLU A 104 -19.86 -8.62 -7.95
C GLU A 104 -18.75 -8.18 -8.90
N SER A 105 -18.62 -6.87 -9.15
CA SER A 105 -17.62 -6.28 -10.05
C SER A 105 -16.64 -5.35 -9.31
N PRO A 106 -15.70 -5.88 -8.48
CA PRO A 106 -14.78 -5.06 -7.68
C PRO A 106 -14.01 -4.02 -8.50
N ARG A 107 -13.53 -4.39 -9.70
CA ARG A 107 -12.75 -3.50 -10.56
C ARG A 107 -13.54 -2.28 -11.04
N GLU A 108 -14.79 -2.50 -11.43
CA GLU A 108 -15.66 -1.42 -11.91
C GLU A 108 -15.99 -0.45 -10.77
N VAL A 109 -16.27 -1.00 -9.58
CA VAL A 109 -16.50 -0.21 -8.36
C VAL A 109 -15.24 0.56 -7.97
N GLU A 110 -14.05 -0.06 -7.97
CA GLU A 110 -12.78 0.61 -7.67
C GLU A 110 -12.51 1.78 -8.61
N LYS A 111 -12.66 1.56 -9.91
CA LYS A 111 -12.46 2.60 -10.93
C LYS A 111 -13.44 3.77 -10.69
N ALA A 112 -14.72 3.47 -10.50
CA ALA A 112 -15.73 4.50 -10.25
C ALA A 112 -15.45 5.31 -8.98
N VAL A 113 -14.95 4.67 -7.91
CA VAL A 113 -14.56 5.35 -6.66
C VAL A 113 -13.31 6.21 -6.87
N ILE A 114 -12.29 5.72 -7.57
CA ILE A 114 -11.07 6.49 -7.90
C ILE A 114 -11.39 7.72 -8.77
N GLU A 115 -12.32 7.61 -9.71
CA GLU A 115 -12.70 8.72 -10.60
C GLU A 115 -13.48 9.83 -9.87
N ARG A 116 -14.24 9.48 -8.82
CA ARG A 116 -15.19 10.40 -8.16
C ARG A 116 -14.68 10.99 -6.86
N GLU A 117 -13.79 10.27 -6.17
CA GLU A 117 -13.33 10.65 -4.83
C GLU A 117 -11.90 11.19 -4.85
N TYR A 118 -11.59 12.05 -3.88
CA TYR A 118 -10.20 12.49 -3.65
C TYR A 118 -9.42 11.40 -2.89
N LEU A 119 -8.73 10.52 -3.64
CA LEU A 119 -7.97 9.39 -3.09
C LEU A 119 -6.44 9.59 -3.24
N PRO A 120 -5.82 10.47 -2.43
CA PRO A 120 -4.44 10.89 -2.65
C PRO A 120 -3.43 9.75 -2.52
N LEU A 121 -3.76 8.61 -1.88
CA LEU A 121 -2.83 7.49 -1.69
C LEU A 121 -2.96 6.40 -2.78
N ASN A 122 -3.91 6.52 -3.70
CA ASN A 122 -3.99 5.68 -4.90
C ASN A 122 -3.11 6.27 -6.01
N LEU A 123 -2.12 5.53 -6.48
CA LEU A 123 -1.33 5.93 -7.66
C LEU A 123 -1.82 5.24 -8.95
N SER A 124 -2.33 4.02 -8.87
CA SER A 124 -2.89 3.36 -10.06
C SER A 124 -4.20 4.03 -10.47
N ASP A 125 -4.36 4.28 -11.77
CA ASP A 125 -5.57 4.83 -12.39
C ASP A 125 -6.05 6.17 -11.82
N ASN A 126 -5.16 6.93 -11.17
CA ASN A 126 -5.51 8.15 -10.41
C ASN A 126 -4.66 9.37 -10.80
N ARG A 127 -4.28 9.47 -12.08
CA ARG A 127 -3.44 10.57 -12.60
C ARG A 127 -4.13 11.94 -12.56
N HIS A 128 -5.46 11.96 -12.52
CA HIS A 128 -6.26 13.17 -12.38
C HIS A 128 -6.24 13.76 -10.96
N ASN A 129 -5.77 13.01 -9.96
CA ASN A 129 -5.67 13.52 -8.61
C ASN A 129 -4.57 14.59 -8.53
N PRO A 130 -4.84 15.80 -7.99
CA PRO A 130 -3.85 16.88 -7.89
C PRO A 130 -2.55 16.51 -7.17
N PHE A 131 -2.60 15.56 -6.23
CA PHE A 131 -1.44 15.11 -5.46
C PHE A 131 -0.64 13.98 -6.14
N PHE A 132 -1.09 13.50 -7.30
CA PHE A 132 -0.50 12.35 -7.98
C PHE A 132 0.98 12.54 -8.33
N GLU A 133 1.34 13.69 -8.90
CA GLU A 133 2.71 13.98 -9.34
C GLU A 133 3.67 14.10 -8.15
N GLU A 134 3.24 14.80 -7.09
CA GLU A 134 4.01 14.95 -5.87
C GLU A 134 4.25 13.60 -5.18
N LEU A 135 3.19 12.79 -5.02
CA LEU A 135 3.32 11.47 -4.41
C LEU A 135 4.20 10.53 -5.25
N THR A 136 4.10 10.63 -6.58
CA THR A 136 4.97 9.89 -7.50
C THR A 136 6.43 10.28 -7.33
N ARG A 137 6.73 11.58 -7.24
CA ARG A 137 8.07 12.12 -6.96
C ARG A 137 8.60 11.61 -5.63
N ILE A 138 7.86 11.78 -4.54
CA ILE A 138 8.25 11.31 -3.18
C ILE A 138 8.64 9.83 -3.21
N ARG A 139 7.81 8.98 -3.84
CA ARG A 139 8.09 7.54 -3.91
C ARG A 139 9.29 7.23 -4.81
N LYS A 140 9.48 7.98 -5.89
CA LYS A 140 10.63 7.81 -6.80
C LYS A 140 11.93 8.16 -6.09
N ASP A 141 11.95 9.28 -5.38
CA ASP A 141 13.14 9.78 -4.68
C ASP A 141 13.54 8.85 -3.53
N ALA A 142 12.57 8.39 -2.73
CA ALA A 142 12.82 7.39 -1.68
C ALA A 142 13.41 6.09 -2.25
N LYS A 143 12.94 5.63 -3.42
CA LYS A 143 13.52 4.45 -4.10
C LYS A 143 14.93 4.71 -4.62
N ALA A 144 15.22 5.91 -5.14
CA ALA A 144 16.54 6.28 -5.60
C ALA A 144 17.53 6.33 -4.43
N ALA A 145 17.15 6.96 -3.33
CA ALA A 145 17.94 6.98 -2.09
C ALA A 145 18.23 5.55 -1.58
N ALA A 146 17.21 4.70 -1.51
CA ALA A 146 17.37 3.30 -1.11
C ALA A 146 18.35 2.51 -2.01
N ARG A 147 18.44 2.88 -3.29
CA ARG A 147 19.36 2.27 -4.27
C ARG A 147 20.79 2.78 -4.16
N ALA A 148 20.99 4.00 -3.68
CA ALA A 148 22.32 4.54 -3.39
C ALA A 148 22.92 3.97 -2.09
N LEU A 149 22.07 3.56 -1.15
CA LEU A 149 22.51 2.98 0.12
C LEU A 149 22.91 1.50 0.01
N PRO A 150 23.80 1.00 0.90
CA PRO A 150 24.12 -0.42 0.99
C PRO A 150 22.88 -1.29 1.28
N VAL A 151 22.89 -2.50 0.72
CA VAL A 151 21.87 -3.52 0.97
C VAL A 151 22.02 -4.04 2.40
N LEU A 152 20.92 -4.13 3.13
CA LEU A 152 20.89 -4.66 4.48
C LEU A 152 20.52 -6.16 4.53
N PRO A 153 20.89 -6.89 5.59
CA PRO A 153 20.37 -8.22 5.85
C PRO A 153 18.83 -8.21 5.92
N ASN A 154 18.21 -9.34 5.58
CA ASN A 154 16.76 -9.45 5.69
C ASN A 154 16.35 -9.49 7.18
N PRO A 155 15.59 -8.51 7.70
CA PRO A 155 15.27 -8.43 9.13
C PRO A 155 14.39 -9.59 9.64
N SER A 156 13.69 -10.29 8.75
CA SER A 156 12.84 -11.44 9.10
C SER A 156 13.61 -12.77 9.14
N GLY A 157 14.89 -12.75 9.54
CA GLY A 157 15.83 -13.87 9.61
C GLY A 157 15.25 -15.28 9.47
N ARG A 158 15.13 -15.76 8.23
CA ARG A 158 15.45 -17.15 7.91
C ARG A 158 16.67 -17.09 7.02
N GLY A 159 17.82 -17.33 7.62
CA GLY A 159 19.05 -17.56 6.88
C GLY A 159 18.80 -18.73 5.92
N THR A 160 19.05 -18.52 4.64
CA THR A 160 19.30 -19.63 3.73
C THR A 160 20.64 -20.22 4.15
N ALA A 161 20.60 -21.21 5.05
CA ALA A 161 21.69 -22.15 5.17
C ALA A 161 21.82 -22.83 3.80
N LYS A 162 22.96 -22.61 3.15
CA LYS A 162 23.40 -23.41 2.01
C LYS A 162 23.45 -24.88 2.46
N ARG A 163 22.81 -25.76 1.71
CA ARG A 163 23.27 -27.14 1.51
C ARG A 163 23.58 -27.27 0.03
#